data_AF-A0A1L5L3M8-F1
#
_entry.id   AF-A0A1L5L3M8-F1
#
_cell.length_a   1.000
_cell.length_b   1.000
_cell.length_c   1.000
_cell.angle_alpha   90.00
_cell.angle_beta   90.00
_cell.angle_gamma   90.00
#
_symmetry.space_group_name_H-M   'P 1'
#
loop_
_entity.id
_entity.type
_entity.pdbx_description
1 polymer ?
#
loop_
_entity_poly.entity_id
_entity_poly.type
_entity_poly.pdbx_seq_one_letter_code
_entity_poly.pdbx_strand_id
1 'polypeptide(L)' 'EKTKDGKWIAVEGCGWKMYARLAGKTITDQTARRLLAGQTVTLKGFTSKSGKKFDAAIRIDKLRGTAFDFDR' A
#
# COMPACT_ATOMS: atom_id res chain seq x y z
N GLU A 1 -7.19 -15.80 -15.39
CA GLU A 1 -7.35 -17.05 -16.13
C GLU A 1 -8.24 -16.81 -17.34
N LYS A 2 -8.00 -17.50 -18.45
CA LYS A 2 -8.86 -17.42 -19.63
C LYS A 2 -9.90 -18.53 -19.51
N THR A 3 -11.17 -18.15 -19.40
CA THR A 3 -12.31 -19.08 -19.37
C THR A 3 -12.42 -19.84 -20.70
N LYS A 4 -13.12 -20.98 -20.69
CA LYS A 4 -13.35 -21.81 -21.88
C LYS A 4 -14.04 -21.06 -23.01
N ASP A 5 -14.82 -20.02 -22.69
CA ASP A 5 -15.48 -19.12 -23.65
C ASP A 5 -14.57 -17.98 -24.15
N GLY A 6 -13.27 -18.03 -23.86
CA GLY A 6 -12.29 -17.05 -24.32
C GLY A 6 -12.27 -15.73 -23.54
N LYS A 7 -13.14 -15.56 -22.54
CA LYS A 7 -13.18 -14.37 -21.67
C LYS A 7 -12.07 -14.44 -20.62
N TRP A 8 -11.33 -13.36 -20.44
CA TRP A 8 -10.35 -13.23 -19.36
C TRP A 8 -11.07 -12.89 -18.06
N ILE A 9 -10.90 -13.74 -17.05
CA ILE A 9 -11.29 -13.46 -15.67
C ILE A 9 -10.02 -13.17 -14.86
N ALA A 10 -10.09 -12.18 -13.97
CA ALA A 10 -9.07 -12.04 -12.94
C ALA A 10 -9.16 -13.30 -12.05
N VAL A 11 -8.10 -14.11 -12.02
CA VAL A 11 -7.97 -15.14 -10.99
C VAL A 11 -7.70 -14.40 -9.68
N GLU A 12 -8.39 -14.80 -8.62
CA GLU A 12 -8.32 -14.14 -7.33
C GLU A 12 -6.88 -14.18 -6.76
N GLY A 13 -6.11 -13.14 -7.07
CA GLY A 13 -5.05 -12.64 -6.19
C GLY A 13 -5.66 -11.59 -5.27
N CYS A 14 -4.98 -11.21 -4.18
CA CYS A 14 -5.44 -10.05 -3.42
C CYS A 14 -5.46 -8.86 -4.39
N GLY A 15 -6.65 -8.31 -4.72
CA GLY A 15 -6.81 -7.14 -5.61
C GLY A 15 -6.18 -5.86 -5.06
N TRP A 16 -5.39 -5.99 -4.01
CA TRP A 16 -4.62 -4.98 -3.34
C TRP A 16 -3.39 -4.61 -4.17
N LYS A 17 -3.29 -3.32 -4.49
CA LYS A 17 -2.15 -2.74 -5.21
C LYS A 17 -1.42 -1.80 -4.27
N MET A 18 -0.13 -2.07 -4.04
CA MET A 18 0.76 -1.16 -3.32
C MET A 18 1.82 -0.59 -4.25
N TYR A 19 2.07 0.71 -4.11
CA TYR A 19 3.14 1.39 -4.82
C TYR A 19 4.44 1.27 -4.04
N ALA A 20 5.54 0.97 -4.74
CA ALA A 20 6.88 0.90 -4.13
C ALA A 20 7.35 2.26 -3.61
N ARG A 21 6.77 3.37 -4.10
CA ARG A 21 6.98 4.72 -3.56
C ARG A 21 5.66 5.32 -3.08
N LEU A 22 5.67 5.85 -1.88
CA LEU A 22 4.53 6.51 -1.23
C LEU A 22 4.99 7.85 -0.67
N ALA A 23 4.36 8.95 -1.10
CA ALA A 23 4.61 10.30 -0.59
C ALA A 23 6.12 10.65 -0.45
N GLY A 24 6.89 10.41 -1.52
CA GLY A 24 8.33 10.70 -1.55
C GLY A 24 9.23 9.72 -0.78
N LYS A 25 8.70 8.61 -0.27
CA LYS A 25 9.45 7.54 0.39
C LYS A 25 9.41 6.25 -0.42
N THR A 26 10.53 5.54 -0.48
CA THR A 26 10.55 4.15 -0.97
C THR A 26 10.15 3.23 0.17
N ILE A 27 9.21 2.32 -0.09
CA ILE A 27 8.80 1.31 0.87
C ILE A 27 9.75 0.13 0.77
N THR A 28 10.37 -0.24 1.89
CA THR A 28 11.31 -1.35 1.96
C THR A 28 10.58 -2.69 1.90
N ASP A 29 11.27 -3.74 1.45
CA ASP A 29 10.75 -5.12 1.47
C ASP A 29 10.27 -5.52 2.88
N GLN A 30 11.04 -5.19 3.92
CA GLN A 30 10.64 -5.43 5.31
C GLN A 30 9.31 -4.75 5.65
N THR A 31 9.12 -3.49 5.25
CA THR A 31 7.87 -2.77 5.49
C THR A 31 6.72 -3.41 4.73
N ALA A 32 6.94 -3.76 3.46
CA ALA A 32 5.94 -4.43 2.63
C ALA A 32 5.49 -5.75 3.24
N ARG A 33 6.43 -6.59 3.72
CA ARG A 33 6.12 -7.85 4.42
C ARG A 33 5.27 -7.63 5.66
N ARG A 34 5.60 -6.61 6.46
CA ARG A 34 4.82 -6.27 7.67
C ARG A 34 3.39 -5.83 7.32
N LEU A 35 3.24 -4.99 6.29
CA LEU A 35 1.92 -4.59 5.79
C LEU A 35 1.11 -5.79 5.30
N LEU A 36 1.73 -6.68 4.51
CA LEU A 36 1.10 -7.91 4.01
C LEU A 36 0.71 -8.87 5.14
N ALA A 37 1.42 -8.86 6.27
CA ALA A 37 1.04 -9.56 7.50
C ALA A 37 -0.08 -8.86 8.29
N GLY A 38 -0.68 -7.80 7.75
CA GLY A 38 -1.76 -7.03 8.39
C GLY A 38 -1.29 -6.02 9.44
N GLN A 39 0.02 -5.80 9.56
CA GLN A 39 0.55 -4.87 10.55
C GLN A 39 0.43 -3.42 10.07
N THR A 40 0.40 -2.51 11.04
CA THR A 40 0.58 -1.08 10.82
C THR A 40 2.05 -0.72 11.05
N VAL A 41 2.63 0.12 10.20
CA VAL A 41 4.04 0.51 10.29
C VAL A 41 4.17 2.03 10.31
N THR A 42 4.77 2.57 11.36
CA THR A 42 5.10 4.01 11.45
C THR A 42 6.39 4.30 10.70
N LEU A 43 6.32 5.26 9.78
CA LEU A 43 7.46 5.75 9.02
C LEU A 43 7.52 7.27 9.13
N LYS A 44 8.75 7.80 9.08
CA LYS A 44 9.01 9.23 9.22
C LYS A 44 9.40 9.89 7.91
N GLY A 45 9.17 11.20 7.80
CA GLY A 45 9.69 12.04 6.71
C GLY A 45 9.03 11.80 5.35
N PHE A 46 7.75 11.42 5.32
CA PHE A 46 6.93 11.52 4.12
C PHE A 46 6.84 12.98 3.64
N THR A 47 6.49 13.17 2.38
CA THR A 47 6.37 14.49 1.75
C THR A 47 4.95 14.65 1.20
N SER A 48 4.23 15.64 1.71
CA SER A 48 2.87 15.99 1.27
C SER A 48 2.88 16.60 -0.13
N LYS A 49 1.71 16.73 -0.74
CA LYS A 49 1.55 17.39 -2.05
C LYS A 49 2.04 18.84 -2.06
N SER A 50 1.99 19.53 -0.91
CA SER A 50 2.51 20.90 -0.76
C SER A 50 4.01 20.96 -0.38
N GLY A 51 4.70 19.82 -0.37
CA GLY A 51 6.14 19.74 -0.07
C GLY A 51 6.49 19.65 1.42
N LYS A 52 5.51 19.77 2.33
CA LYS A 52 5.74 19.67 3.78
C LYS A 52 6.07 18.24 4.20
N LYS A 53 7.01 18.08 5.12
CA LYS A 53 7.35 16.78 5.72
C LYS A 53 6.37 16.39 6.81
N PHE A 54 6.09 15.09 6.91
CA PHE A 54 5.26 14.54 7.98
C PHE A 54 5.66 13.10 8.31
N ASP A 55 5.31 12.68 9.52
CA ASP A 55 5.44 11.30 9.99
C ASP A 55 4.03 10.70 10.06
N ALA A 56 3.89 9.42 9.75
CA ALA A 56 2.60 8.74 9.79
C ALA A 56 2.76 7.23 9.90
N ALA A 57 1.75 6.59 10.49
CA ALA A 57 1.53 5.17 10.32
C ALA A 57 0.92 4.87 8.95
N ILE A 58 1.27 3.71 8.38
CA ILE A 58 0.65 3.19 7.16
C ILE A 58 0.07 1.80 7.38
N ARG A 59 -1.07 1.53 6.75
CA ARG A 59 -1.80 0.26 6.82
C ARG A 59 -2.40 -0.12 5.46
N ILE A 60 -2.73 -1.40 5.31
CA ILE A 60 -3.48 -1.90 4.16
C ILE A 60 -4.91 -1.34 4.19
N ASP A 61 -5.31 -0.71 3.09
CA ASP A 61 -6.70 -0.42 2.74
C ASP A 61 -7.10 -1.34 1.57
N LYS A 62 -8.10 -2.19 1.81
CA LYS A 62 -8.55 -3.19 0.84
C LYS A 62 -9.14 -2.59 -0.44
N LEU A 63 -9.58 -1.33 -0.40
CA LEU A 63 -10.17 -0.62 -1.53
C LEU A 63 -9.17 0.32 -2.21
N ARG A 64 -8.28 0.96 -1.43
CA ARG A 64 -7.42 2.06 -1.89
C ARG A 64 -5.93 1.72 -1.95
N GLY A 65 -5.53 0.51 -1.53
CA GLY A 65 -4.13 0.12 -1.44
C GLY A 65 -3.54 0.46 -0.07
N THR A 66 -2.96 1.64 0.09
CA THR A 66 -2.34 2.04 1.37
C THR A 66 -3.01 3.27 1.93
N ALA A 67 -3.39 3.24 3.20
CA ALA A 67 -3.92 4.38 3.93
C ALA A 67 -2.91 4.88 4.97
N PHE A 68 -2.85 6.21 5.13
CA PHE A 68 -2.16 6.86 6.23
C PHE A 68 -3.07 6.90 7.46
N ASP A 69 -2.48 6.62 8.61
CA ASP A 69 -3.09 6.70 9.92
C ASP A 69 -2.28 7.72 10.73
N PHE A 70 -2.90 8.86 11.04
CA PHE A 70 -2.27 10.00 11.72
C PHE A 70 -2.63 10.06 13.21
N ASP A 71 -3.60 9.26 13.65
CA ASP A 71 -4.08 9.23 15.03
C ASP A 71 -3.23 8.27 15.91
N ARG A 72 -2.05 7.89 15.42
CA ARG A 72 -1.18 6.87 16.00
C ARG A 72 0.29 7.28 16.06
#